data_AF-A0A962IM82-F1
#
_entry.id   AF-A0A962IM82-F1
#
_cell.length_a   1.000
_cell.length_b   1.000
_cell.length_c   1.000
_cell.angle_alpha   90.00
_cell.angle_beta   90.00
_cell.angle_gamma   90.00
#
_symmetry.space_group_name_H-M   'P 1'
#
loop_
_entity.id
_entity.type
_entity.pdbx_description
1 polymer ?
#
loop_
_entity_poly.entity_id
_entity_poly.type
_entity_poly.pdbx_seq_one_letter_code
_entity_poly.pdbx_strand_id
1 'polypeptide(L)'
;MPFHPDDDRLIELAQSALQHSHAPYSGFHVGAALLSASGQLHSGCNVESAAYPLTSCAERAAVTAAVRAEGSSLRIVRAVVLARSDGQDRAASPCGGCRQLLWEFGHA
;
A
#
# COMPACT_ATOMS: atom_id res chain seq x y z
N MET A 1 -16.22 -12.67 0.10
CA MET A 1 -16.49 -11.35 0.71
C MET A 1 -17.13 -10.51 -0.39
N PRO A 2 -18.29 -9.86 -0.17
CA PRO A 2 -18.88 -9.03 -1.21
C PRO A 2 -17.98 -7.81 -1.46
N PHE A 3 -17.87 -7.39 -2.72
CA PHE A 3 -17.14 -6.20 -3.13
C PHE A 3 -17.80 -4.96 -2.50
N HIS A 4 -17.03 -4.16 -1.76
CA HIS A 4 -17.45 -2.86 -1.24
C HIS A 4 -17.37 -1.82 -2.37
N PRO A 5 -18.26 -0.82 -2.45
CA PRO A 5 -18.22 0.20 -3.52
C PRO A 5 -16.90 1.00 -3.58
N ASP A 6 -16.11 0.98 -2.51
CA ASP A 6 -14.78 1.63 -2.48
C ASP A 6 -13.66 0.71 -3.00
N ASP A 7 -13.93 -0.57 -3.28
CA ASP A 7 -12.91 -1.52 -3.73
C ASP A 7 -12.34 -1.10 -5.10
N ASP A 8 -13.20 -0.64 -6.02
CA ASP A 8 -12.76 -0.15 -7.33
C ASP A 8 -11.86 1.10 -7.19
N ARG A 9 -12.25 2.04 -6.32
CA ARG A 9 -11.46 3.25 -6.03
C ARG A 9 -10.11 2.90 -5.38
N LEU A 10 -10.07 1.91 -4.50
CA LEU A 10 -8.84 1.41 -3.89
C LEU A 10 -7.93 0.76 -4.94
N ILE A 11 -8.50 -0.03 -5.85
CA ILE A 11 -7.75 -0.67 -6.93
C ILE A 11 -7.15 0.39 -7.86
N GLU A 12 -7.95 1.34 -8.33
CA GLU A 12 -7.50 2.45 -9.18
C GLU A 12 -6.39 3.27 -8.50
N LEU A 13 -6.57 3.59 -7.22
CA LEU A 13 -5.58 4.34 -6.46
C LEU A 13 -4.27 3.55 -6.28
N ALA A 14 -4.35 2.24 -6.01
CA ALA A 14 -3.17 1.38 -5.93
C ALA A 14 -2.46 1.27 -7.29
N GLN A 15 -3.19 1.18 -8.40
CA GLN A 15 -2.63 1.19 -9.76
C GLN A 15 -1.92 2.50 -10.08
N SER A 16 -2.53 3.63 -9.69
CA SER A 16 -1.91 4.96 -9.86
C SER A 16 -0.62 5.07 -9.06
N ALA A 17 -0.63 4.65 -7.79
CA ALA A 17 0.56 4.67 -6.95
C ALA A 17 1.68 3.78 -7.52
N LEU A 18 1.31 2.60 -8.04
CA LEU A 18 2.25 1.67 -8.68
C LEU A 18 3.05 2.33 -9.81
N GLN A 19 2.44 3.24 -10.60
CA GLN A 19 3.14 3.93 -11.70
C GLN A 19 4.30 4.81 -11.22
N HIS A 20 4.30 5.20 -9.93
CA HIS A 20 5.32 6.06 -9.32
C HIS A 20 6.39 5.28 -8.54
N SER A 21 6.28 3.94 -8.50
CA SER A 21 7.24 3.11 -7.78
C SER A 21 8.66 3.22 -8.34
N HIS A 22 9.64 3.19 -7.43
CA HIS A 22 11.05 3.18 -7.77
C HIS A 22 11.64 1.81 -7.42
N ALA A 23 11.74 0.92 -8.41
CA ALA A 23 12.20 -0.46 -8.22
C ALA A 23 13.28 -0.89 -9.23
N PRO A 24 14.40 -0.17 -9.38
CA PRO A 24 15.39 -0.46 -10.41
C PRO A 24 16.22 -1.73 -10.15
N TYR A 25 16.20 -2.29 -8.92
CA TYR A 25 17.03 -3.44 -8.59
C TYR A 25 16.27 -4.75 -8.76
N SER A 26 15.01 -4.82 -8.32
CA SER A 26 14.19 -6.03 -8.47
C SER A 26 13.30 -6.03 -9.72
N GLY A 27 12.95 -4.86 -10.26
CA GLY A 27 11.88 -4.71 -11.26
C GLY A 27 10.47 -5.03 -10.71
N PHE A 28 10.34 -5.24 -9.40
CA PHE A 28 9.09 -5.57 -8.74
C PHE A 28 8.39 -4.30 -8.25
N HIS A 29 7.56 -3.73 -9.12
CA HIS A 29 6.82 -2.49 -8.86
C HIS A 29 5.56 -2.78 -8.08
N VAL A 30 5.34 -2.09 -6.96
CA VAL A 30 4.23 -2.32 -6.03
C VAL A 30 3.54 -0.99 -5.70
N GLY A 31 2.21 -1.01 -5.74
CA GLY A 31 1.35 0.06 -5.24
C GLY A 31 0.40 -0.46 -4.18
N ALA A 32 0.13 0.36 -3.17
CA ALA A 32 -0.82 0.04 -2.11
C ALA A 32 -1.79 1.20 -1.90
N ALA A 33 -3.03 0.87 -1.57
CA ALA A 33 -4.06 1.83 -1.21
C ALA A 33 -4.78 1.37 0.07
N LEU A 34 -5.14 2.33 0.92
CA LEU A 34 -5.74 2.12 2.24
C LEU A 34 -7.02 2.95 2.33
N LEU A 35 -8.07 2.37 2.90
CA LEU A 35 -9.27 3.08 3.34
C LEU A 35 -9.23 3.17 4.86
N SER A 36 -9.31 4.39 5.40
CA SER A 36 -9.38 4.61 6.83
C SER A 36 -10.82 4.61 7.35
N ALA A 37 -10.97 4.48 8.67
CA ALA A 37 -12.28 4.52 9.33
C ALA A 37 -13.00 5.87 9.20
N SER A 38 -12.27 6.95 8.87
CA SER A 38 -12.85 8.27 8.56
C SER A 38 -13.34 8.38 7.11
N GLY A 39 -13.17 7.33 6.30
CA GLY A 39 -13.53 7.30 4.88
C GLY A 39 -12.50 7.92 3.95
N GLN A 40 -11.29 8.22 4.43
CA GLN A 40 -10.22 8.77 3.59
C GLN A 40 -9.43 7.65 2.90
N LEU A 41 -8.97 7.95 1.68
CA LEU A 41 -8.12 7.06 0.89
C LEU A 41 -6.68 7.54 0.90
N HIS A 42 -5.75 6.63 1.15
CA HIS A 42 -4.31 6.91 1.14
C HIS A 42 -3.58 5.89 0.30
N SER A 43 -2.44 6.27 -0.26
CA SER A 43 -1.66 5.36 -1.11
C SER A 43 -0.17 5.51 -0.95
N GLY A 44 0.54 4.48 -1.37
CA GLY A 44 2.00 4.44 -1.36
C GLY A 44 2.51 3.51 -2.44
N CYS A 45 3.78 3.67 -2.78
CA CYS A 45 4.50 2.82 -3.72
C CYS A 45 5.82 2.36 -3.09
N ASN A 46 6.39 1.27 -3.59
CA ASN A 46 7.71 0.85 -3.11
C ASN A 46 8.82 1.76 -3.64
N VAL A 47 9.81 2.00 -2.80
CA VAL A 47 11.03 2.75 -3.12
C VAL A 47 12.21 1.92 -2.67
N GLU A 48 12.94 1.38 -3.64
CA GLU A 48 14.12 0.60 -3.41
C GLU A 48 15.36 1.47 -3.24
N SER A 49 16.33 0.94 -2.51
CA SER A 49 17.64 1.54 -2.32
C SER A 49 18.71 0.50 -2.59
N ALA A 50 19.85 0.89 -3.16
CA ALA A 50 21.01 0.01 -3.31
C ALA A 50 21.46 -0.54 -1.95
N ALA A 51 21.29 0.24 -0.89
CA ALA A 51 21.35 -0.26 0.47
C ALA A 51 20.00 -0.91 0.82
N TYR A 52 19.85 -2.19 0.47
CA TYR A 52 18.57 -2.93 0.55
C TYR A 52 17.78 -2.76 1.85
N PRO A 53 18.39 -2.70 3.06
CA PRO A 53 17.64 -2.47 4.29
C PRO A 53 16.86 -1.15 4.36
N LEU A 54 17.21 -0.16 3.52
CA LEU A 54 16.51 1.12 3.42
C LEU A 54 15.31 1.10 2.46
N THR A 55 15.06 -0.03 1.79
CA THR A 55 13.92 -0.19 0.89
C THR A 55 12.60 -0.07 1.66
N SER A 56 11.70 0.76 1.16
CA SER A 56 10.35 0.90 1.70
C SER A 56 9.35 0.15 0.84
N CYS A 57 8.49 -0.65 1.47
CA CYS A 57 7.37 -1.31 0.82
C CYS A 57 6.22 -0.30 0.58
N ALA A 58 5.38 -0.57 -0.40
CA ALA A 58 4.25 0.28 -0.77
C ALA A 58 3.27 0.47 0.40
N GLU A 59 2.99 -0.61 1.14
CA GLU A 59 2.07 -0.61 2.28
C GLU A 59 2.60 0.28 3.40
N ARG A 60 3.91 0.22 3.69
CA ARG A 60 4.53 1.06 4.72
C ARG A 60 4.47 2.54 4.32
N ALA A 61 4.75 2.84 3.05
CA ALA A 61 4.62 4.19 2.53
C ALA A 61 3.17 4.71 2.61
N ALA A 62 2.17 3.86 2.30
CA ALA A 62 0.76 4.21 2.40
C ALA A 62 0.34 4.48 3.86
N VAL A 63 0.80 3.65 4.80
CA VAL A 63 0.57 3.87 6.25
C VAL A 63 1.22 5.17 6.70
N THR A 64 2.47 5.44 6.31
CA THR A 64 3.14 6.70 6.65
C THR A 64 2.38 7.92 6.11
N ALA A 65 1.87 7.85 4.87
CA ALA A 65 1.05 8.91 4.29
C ALA A 65 -0.26 9.11 5.07
N ALA A 66 -0.95 8.02 5.42
CA ALA A 66 -2.19 8.04 6.18
C ALA A 66 -1.98 8.62 7.60
N VAL A 67 -0.93 8.20 8.30
CA VAL A 67 -0.57 8.73 9.62
C VAL A 67 -0.21 10.22 9.56
N ARG A 68 0.52 10.65 8.53
CA ARG A 68 0.83 12.08 8.32
C ARG A 68 -0.44 12.91 8.13
N ALA A 69 -1.45 12.37 7.45
CA ALA A 69 -2.68 13.06 7.12
C ALA A 69 -3.71 13.06 8.27
N GLU A 70 -3.86 11.94 8.97
CA GLU A 70 -4.94 11.73 9.95
C GLU A 70 -4.45 11.68 11.41
N GLY A 71 -3.13 11.63 11.62
CA GLY A 71 -2.51 11.54 12.94
C GLY A 71 -2.30 10.10 13.43
N SER A 72 -1.77 9.99 14.66
CA SER A 72 -1.35 8.72 15.24
C SER A 72 -2.51 7.79 15.63
N SER A 73 -3.74 8.30 15.70
CA SER A 73 -4.96 7.53 15.98
C SER A 73 -5.62 6.98 14.70
N LEU A 74 -4.88 6.92 13.59
CA LEU A 74 -5.34 6.33 12.34
C LEU A 74 -5.87 4.91 12.57
N ARG A 75 -7.00 4.60 11.94
CA ARG A 75 -7.54 3.23 11.87
C ARG A 75 -7.82 2.85 10.42
N ILE A 76 -7.27 1.72 9.97
CA ILE A 76 -7.41 1.22 8.60
C ILE A 76 -8.51 0.16 8.58
N VAL A 77 -9.48 0.31 7.68
CA VAL A 77 -10.60 -0.65 7.54
C VAL A 77 -10.41 -1.59 6.34
N ARG A 78 -9.68 -1.14 5.30
CA ARG A 78 -9.34 -1.93 4.12
C ARG A 78 -7.98 -1.52 3.56
N ALA A 79 -7.32 -2.49 2.91
CA ALA A 79 -6.08 -2.29 2.18
C ALA A 79 -6.09 -3.13 0.90
N VAL A 80 -5.62 -2.55 -0.19
CA VAL A 80 -5.37 -3.21 -1.47
C VAL A 80 -3.90 -3.07 -1.80
N VAL A 81 -3.27 -4.16 -2.26
CA VAL A 81 -1.87 -4.17 -2.68
C VAL A 81 -1.79 -4.82 -4.05
N LEU A 82 -1.18 -4.11 -5.00
CA LEU A 82 -0.96 -4.57 -6.36
C LEU A 82 0.54 -4.59 -6.65
N ALA A 83 0.97 -5.58 -7.42
CA ALA A 83 2.31 -5.63 -7.99
C ALA A 83 2.25 -5.80 -9.50
N ARG A 84 3.23 -5.23 -10.20
CA ARG A 84 3.42 -5.39 -11.63
C ARG A 84 4.57 -6.34 -11.88
N SER A 85 4.29 -7.38 -12.65
CA SER A 85 5.24 -8.37 -13.12
C SER A 85 4.82 -8.79 -14.53
N ASP A 86 5.79 -8.84 -15.45
CA ASP A 86 5.58 -9.16 -16.86
C ASP A 86 4.56 -8.25 -17.57
N GLY A 87 4.57 -6.96 -17.21
CA GLY A 87 3.67 -5.95 -17.78
C GLY A 87 2.22 -6.04 -17.31
N GLN A 88 1.91 -6.93 -16.35
CA GLN A 88 0.56 -7.12 -15.83
C GLN A 88 0.47 -6.82 -14.33
N ASP A 89 -0.57 -6.07 -13.96
CA ASP A 89 -0.88 -5.75 -12.57
C ASP A 89 -1.68 -6.90 -11.96
N ARG A 90 -1.26 -7.36 -10.78
CA ARG A 90 -1.90 -8.47 -10.07
C ARG A 90 -1.92 -8.19 -8.57
N ALA A 91 -2.88 -8.81 -7.87
CA ALA A 91 -2.91 -8.76 -6.42
C ALA A 91 -1.61 -9.29 -5.83
N ALA A 92 -1.06 -8.57 -4.86
CA ALA A 92 0.18 -8.93 -4.19
C ALA A 92 -0.05 -9.20 -2.71
N SER A 93 0.68 -10.19 -2.19
CA SER A 93 0.67 -10.49 -0.77
C SER A 93 1.67 -9.59 -0.04
N PRO A 94 1.26 -8.90 1.04
CA PRO A 94 2.17 -8.07 1.81
C PRO A 94 3.28 -8.90 2.47
N CYS A 95 4.46 -8.30 2.62
CA CYS A 95 5.57 -8.93 3.34
C CYS A 95 5.25 -9.05 4.85
N GLY A 96 6.01 -9.87 5.59
CA GLY A 96 5.73 -10.13 7.01
C GLY A 96 5.66 -8.86 7.87
N GLY A 97 6.59 -7.92 7.66
CA GLY A 97 6.60 -6.64 8.39
C GLY A 97 5.41 -5.73 8.02
N CYS A 98 5.00 -5.70 6.76
CA CYS A 98 3.83 -4.94 6.34
C CYS A 98 2.53 -5.55 6.86
N ARG A 99 2.44 -6.88 6.97
CA ARG A 99 1.30 -7.56 7.61
C ARG A 99 1.15 -7.17 9.07
N GLN A 100 2.26 -7.16 9.81
CA GLN A 100 2.25 -6.74 11.21
C GLN A 100 1.78 -5.28 11.34
N LEU A 101 2.36 -4.38 10.54
CA LEU A 101 1.98 -2.96 10.55
C LEU A 101 0.50 -2.74 10.22
N LEU A 102 0.01 -3.36 9.14
CA LEU A 102 -1.41 -3.26 8.75
C LEU A 102 -2.33 -3.87 9.81
N TRP A 103 -1.91 -4.94 10.49
CA TRP A 103 -2.67 -5.55 11.57
C TRP A 103 -2.81 -4.59 12.76
N GLU A 104 -1.73 -3.93 13.18
CA GLU A 104 -1.73 -2.93 14.26
C GLU A 104 -2.70 -1.77 13.96
N PHE A 105 -2.61 -1.18 12.76
CA PHE A 105 -3.50 -0.08 12.37
C PHE A 105 -4.93 -0.53 12.04
N GLY A 106 -5.19 -1.83 11.86
CA GLY A 106 -6.53 -2.39 11.63
C GLY A 106 -7.27 -2.80 12.91
N HIS A 107 -6.54 -3.05 14.00
CA HIS A 107 -7.09 -3.53 15.29
C HIS A 107 -6.92 -2.54 16.44
N ALA A 108 -6.27 -1.40 16.21
CA ALA A 108 -6.30 -0.24 17.11
C ALA A 108 -7.69 0.44 17.14
#